data_AF-A0ABC8UVY9-F1
#
_entry.id   AF-A0ABC8UVY9-F1
#
_cell.length_a   1.000
_cell.length_b   1.000
_cell.length_c   1.000
_cell.angle_alpha   90.00
_cell.angle_beta   90.00
_cell.angle_gamma   90.00
#
_symmetry.space_group_name_H-M   'P 1'
#
loop_
_entity.id
_entity.type
_entity.pdbx_description
1 polymer ?
#
loop_
_entity_poly.entity_id
_entity_poly.type
_entity_poly.pdbx_seq_one_letter_code
_entity_poly.pdbx_strand_id
1 'polypeptide(L)'
;MAATSPSSLSQASTTLDSGRDLINWVVLTQIRSHEVAIAELNNLPSSRLRKLTSKAPFFSSYNAVYQINGNIFFCTTVQKATAFEQRKIDTAKAKFQKLNSS
;
A
#
# COMPACT_ATOMS: atom_id res chain seq x y z
N MET A 1 -4.60 -59.18 -27.67
CA MET A 1 -5.73 -58.31 -27.27
C MET A 1 -5.80 -58.27 -25.75
N ALA A 2 -5.49 -57.13 -25.13
CA ALA A 2 -5.85 -56.72 -23.75
C ALA A 2 -5.12 -55.38 -23.52
N ALA A 3 -5.76 -54.26 -23.86
CA ALA A 3 -6.54 -53.41 -22.95
C ALA A 3 -5.64 -52.49 -22.11
N THR A 4 -5.60 -51.24 -22.57
CA THR A 4 -5.06 -50.02 -21.96
C THR A 4 -5.64 -49.73 -20.59
N SER A 5 -4.81 -49.23 -19.68
CA SER A 5 -5.24 -48.38 -18.56
C SER A 5 -4.24 -47.22 -18.40
N PRO A 6 -4.55 -45.99 -18.86
CA PRO A 6 -3.83 -44.81 -18.39
C PRO A 6 -4.38 -44.46 -17.00
N SER A 7 -3.51 -44.55 -16.00
CA SER A 7 -3.80 -44.08 -14.65
C SER A 7 -4.16 -42.59 -14.69
N SER A 8 -5.36 -42.32 -14.20
CA SER A 8 -6.03 -41.03 -14.04
C SER A 8 -5.10 -39.85 -13.80
N LEU A 9 -5.16 -38.86 -14.71
CA LEU A 9 -4.81 -37.48 -14.39
C LEU A 9 -5.65 -37.05 -13.19
N SER A 10 -4.99 -36.82 -12.06
CA SER A 10 -5.52 -36.02 -10.96
C SER A 10 -5.66 -34.59 -11.48
N GLN A 11 -6.81 -34.33 -12.09
CA GLN A 11 -7.28 -32.98 -12.36
C GLN A 11 -7.43 -32.31 -11.00
N ALA A 12 -6.41 -31.53 -10.62
CA ALA A 12 -6.47 -30.63 -9.49
C ALA A 12 -7.55 -29.59 -9.81
N SER A 13 -8.78 -29.91 -9.45
CA SER A 13 -9.88 -28.97 -9.42
C SER A 13 -9.58 -27.93 -8.35
N THR A 14 -8.79 -26.91 -8.68
CA THR A 14 -8.81 -25.64 -7.95
C THR A 14 -10.10 -24.94 -8.34
N THR A 15 -11.21 -25.39 -7.75
CA THR A 15 -12.42 -24.58 -7.69
C THR A 15 -12.05 -23.32 -6.90
N LEU A 16 -11.78 -22.24 -7.63
CA LEU A 16 -11.56 -20.92 -7.07
C LEU A 16 -12.77 -20.60 -6.20
N ASP A 17 -12.54 -20.49 -4.90
CA ASP A 17 -13.47 -19.78 -4.04
C ASP A 17 -13.38 -18.31 -4.40
N SER A 18 -14.08 -17.92 -5.47
CA SER A 18 -13.98 -16.62 -6.13
C SER A 18 -14.18 -15.45 -5.15
N GLY A 19 -14.89 -15.69 -4.03
CA GLY A 19 -15.04 -14.71 -2.96
C GLY A 19 -13.75 -14.45 -2.19
N ARG A 20 -13.02 -15.50 -1.79
CA ARG A 20 -11.73 -15.35 -1.07
C ARG A 20 -10.67 -14.71 -1.94
N ASP A 21 -10.60 -15.09 -3.21
CA ASP A 21 -9.63 -14.51 -4.16
C ASP A 21 -9.89 -13.02 -4.40
N LEU A 22 -11.16 -12.61 -4.48
CA LEU A 22 -11.53 -11.20 -4.61
C LEU A 22 -11.13 -10.39 -3.37
N ILE A 23 -11.38 -10.92 -2.17
CA ILE A 23 -11.00 -10.27 -0.91
C ILE A 23 -9.48 -10.11 -0.84
N ASN A 24 -8.74 -11.17 -1.19
CA ASN A 24 -7.28 -11.14 -1.23
C ASN A 24 -6.75 -10.13 -2.25
N TRP A 25 -7.35 -10.07 -3.45
CA TRP A 25 -7.00 -9.09 -4.47
C TRP A 25 -7.24 -7.65 -4.00
N VAL A 26 -8.38 -7.37 -3.33
CA VAL A 26 -8.68 -6.05 -2.77
C VAL A 26 -7.63 -5.66 -1.72
N VAL A 27 -7.28 -6.57 -0.80
CA VAL A 27 -6.28 -6.30 0.25
C VAL A 27 -4.89 -6.06 -0.35
N LEU A 28 -4.47 -6.87 -1.34
CA LEU A 28 -3.19 -6.69 -2.01
C LEU A 28 -3.13 -5.37 -2.80
N THR A 29 -4.22 -4.99 -3.46
CA THR A 29 -4.32 -3.71 -4.17
C THR A 29 -4.19 -2.54 -3.20
N GLN A 30 -4.80 -2.64 -2.01
CA GLN A 30 -4.67 -1.65 -0.95
C GLN A 30 -3.24 -1.56 -0.39
N ILE A 31 -2.54 -2.69 -0.24
CA ILE A 31 -1.13 -2.68 0.20
C ILE A 31 -0.28 -1.93 -0.82
N ARG A 32 -0.44 -2.25 -2.11
CA ARG A 32 0.32 -1.60 -3.19
C ARG A 32 0.06 -0.11 -3.27
N SER A 33 -1.18 0.34 -3.10
CA SER A 33 -1.48 1.78 -3.14
C SER A 33 -0.79 2.56 -2.02
N HIS A 34 -0.73 2.00 -0.80
CA HIS A 34 0.03 2.58 0.31
C HIS A 34 1.54 2.57 0.06
N GLU A 35 2.09 1.51 -0.55
CA GLU A 35 3.51 1.45 -0.93
C GLU A 35 3.86 2.52 -1.97
N VAL A 36 3.00 2.73 -2.96
CA VAL A 36 3.14 3.81 -3.95
C VAL A 36 3.09 5.18 -3.27
N ALA A 37 2.14 5.40 -2.35
CA ALA A 37 2.03 6.67 -1.62
C ALA A 37 3.32 7.00 -0.83
N ILE A 38 3.96 6.00 -0.20
CA ILE A 38 5.26 6.19 0.46
C ILE A 38 6.35 6.55 -0.55
N ALA A 39 6.41 5.86 -1.69
CA ALA A 39 7.39 6.16 -2.73
C ALA A 39 7.22 7.60 -3.27
N GLU A 40 5.98 8.02 -3.49
CA GLU A 40 5.64 9.39 -3.90
C GLU A 40 6.01 10.41 -2.84
N LEU A 41 5.67 10.17 -1.57
CA LEU A 41 6.04 11.02 -0.44
C LEU A 41 7.56 11.19 -0.32
N ASN A 42 8.32 10.12 -0.53
CA ASN A 42 9.79 10.15 -0.50
C ASN A 42 10.40 10.86 -1.70
N ASN A 43 9.70 10.86 -2.84
CA ASN A 43 10.13 11.57 -4.05
C ASN A 43 9.65 13.03 -4.09
N LEU A 44 8.99 13.52 -3.03
CA LEU A 44 8.63 14.93 -2.93
C LEU A 44 9.90 15.79 -2.82
N PRO A 45 10.01 16.88 -3.59
CA PRO A 45 11.17 17.76 -3.53
C PRO A 45 11.30 18.33 -2.12
N SER A 46 12.48 18.20 -1.52
CA SER A 46 12.78 18.81 -0.22
C SER A 46 12.80 20.33 -0.33
N SER A 47 11.69 20.93 0.08
CA SER A 47 11.34 22.34 -0.03
C SER A 47 11.10 22.85 -1.45
N ARG A 48 9.94 23.48 -1.61
CA ARG A 48 9.82 24.65 -2.48
C ARG A 48 10.88 25.65 -2.02
N LEU A 49 12.00 25.66 -2.73
CA LEU A 49 13.11 26.57 -2.56
C LEU A 49 12.58 27.99 -2.83
N ARG A 50 12.02 28.64 -1.79
CA ARG A 50 11.81 30.08 -1.79
C ARG A 50 13.20 30.71 -1.85
N LYS A 51 13.74 30.87 -3.06
CA LYS A 51 14.78 31.88 -3.34
C LYS A 51 14.11 33.26 -3.26
N LEU A 52 13.62 33.63 -2.10
CA LEU A 52 13.22 35.00 -1.84
C LEU A 52 13.88 35.43 -0.54
N THR A 53 14.91 36.24 -0.76
CA THR A 53 15.54 37.20 0.14
C THR A 53 16.41 36.62 1.26
N SER A 54 17.69 36.95 1.16
CA SER A 54 18.61 37.04 2.28
C SER A 54 17.91 37.62 3.52
N LYS A 55 18.11 36.96 4.68
CA LYS A 55 17.76 37.43 6.04
C LYS A 55 16.41 36.95 6.60
N ALA A 56 16.31 35.64 6.86
CA ALA A 56 15.58 35.10 8.01
C ALA A 56 16.06 33.66 8.32
N PRO A 57 16.55 33.35 9.54
CA PRO A 57 16.88 31.98 9.94
C PRO A 57 15.67 31.29 10.58
N PHE A 58 15.67 29.96 10.55
CA PHE A 58 14.96 29.08 11.50
C PHE A 58 13.54 28.58 11.19
N PHE A 59 13.19 28.30 9.94
CA PHE A 59 12.20 27.25 9.69
C PHE A 59 12.75 26.29 8.63
N SER A 60 13.38 25.22 9.13
CA SER A 60 13.83 24.09 8.32
C SER A 60 12.69 23.66 7.40
N SER A 61 12.89 23.83 6.08
CA SER A 61 12.35 23.01 4.99
C SER A 61 11.31 21.96 5.44
N TYR A 62 10.10 22.39 5.76
CA TYR A 62 9.03 21.48 6.12
C TYR A 62 8.25 21.19 4.85
N ASN A 63 8.41 19.98 4.33
CA ASN A 63 7.53 19.47 3.29
C ASN A 63 6.16 19.22 3.92
N ALA A 64 5.34 20.27 3.94
CA ALA A 64 3.95 20.17 4.35
C ALA A 64 3.18 19.36 3.31
N VAL A 65 2.51 18.31 3.76
CA VAL A 65 1.59 17.49 2.97
C VAL A 65 0.22 17.52 3.63
N TYR A 66 -0.83 17.34 2.85
CA TYR A 66 -2.20 17.39 3.35
C TYR A 66 -2.79 15.99 3.37
N GLN A 67 -3.29 15.59 4.54
CA GLN A 67 -4.07 14.37 4.68
C GLN A 67 -5.56 14.71 4.55
N ILE A 68 -6.26 14.01 3.65
CA ILE A 68 -7.69 14.21 3.40
C ILE A 68 -8.47 13.16 4.19
N ASN A 69 -9.46 13.61 4.97
CA ASN A 69 -10.42 12.75 5.64
C ASN A 69 -11.83 13.28 5.38
N GLY A 70 -12.52 12.71 4.39
CA GLY A 70 -13.77 13.27 3.87
C GLY A 70 -13.54 14.67 3.29
N ASN A 71 -14.28 15.66 3.79
CA ASN A 71 -14.13 17.07 3.39
C ASN A 71 -13.08 17.85 4.19
N ILE A 72 -12.36 17.22 5.12
CA ILE A 72 -11.42 17.91 6.01
C ILE A 72 -9.98 17.62 5.59
N PHE A 73 -9.17 18.68 5.52
CA PHE A 73 -7.75 18.63 5.18
C PHE A 73 -6.91 18.92 6.41
N PHE A 74 -6.03 18.00 6.80
CA PHE A 74 -5.10 18.17 7.91
C PHE A 74 -3.69 18.41 7.37
N CYS A 75 -3.07 19.53 7.75
CA CYS A 75 -1.67 19.79 7.45
C CYS A 75 -0.78 18.88 8.29
N THR A 76 0.10 18.12 7.65
CA THR A 76 1.06 17.22 8.29
C THR A 76 2.42 17.31 7.60
N THR A 77 3.41 16.59 8.11
CA THR A 77 4.75 16.51 7.52
C THR A 77 4.95 15.20 6.77
N VAL A 78 5.83 15.19 5.77
CA VAL A 78 6.21 13.96 5.04
C VAL A 78 6.59 12.81 5.99
N GLN A 79 7.32 13.10 7.07
CA GLN A 79 7.70 12.08 8.07
C GLN A 79 6.48 11.46 8.75
N LYS A 80 5.53 12.29 9.19
CA LYS A 80 4.29 11.81 9.83
C LYS A 80 3.39 11.06 8.84
N ALA A 81 3.29 11.55 7.61
CA ALA A 81 2.54 10.88 6.55
C ALA A 81 3.16 9.51 6.22
N THR A 82 4.48 9.42 6.11
CA THR A 82 5.19 8.15 5.85
C THR A 82 4.94 7.14 6.97
N ALA A 83 5.07 7.56 8.23
CA ALA A 83 4.78 6.68 9.37
C ALA A 83 3.31 6.23 9.41
N PHE A 84 2.38 7.08 8.95
CA PHE A 84 0.96 6.73 8.85
C PHE A 84 0.71 5.68 7.76
N GLU A 85 1.25 5.88 6.56
CA GLU A 85 1.15 4.92 5.46
C GLU A 85 1.81 3.57 5.81
N GLN A 86 2.97 3.60 6.50
CA GLN A 86 3.63 2.37 6.94
C GLN A 86 2.75 1.56 7.89
N ARG A 87 2.09 2.21 8.86
CA ARG A 87 1.14 1.53 9.76
C ARG A 87 -0.04 0.91 9.01
N LYS A 88 -0.49 1.54 7.91
CA LYS A 88 -1.56 1.01 7.06
C LYS A 88 -1.11 -0.24 6.32
N ILE A 89 0.11 -0.24 5.78
CA ILE A 89 0.73 -1.41 5.16
C ILE A 89 0.81 -2.57 6.17
N ASP A 90 1.33 -2.32 7.36
CA ASP A 90 1.52 -3.37 8.38
C ASP A 90 0.17 -3.99 8.79
N THR A 91 -0.86 -3.15 8.96
CA THR A 91 -2.22 -3.60 9.26
C THR A 91 -2.80 -4.42 8.12
N ALA A 92 -2.61 -4.00 6.87
CA ALA A 92 -3.12 -4.71 5.70
C ALA A 92 -2.38 -6.04 5.46
N LYS A 93 -1.07 -6.08 5.66
CA LYS A 93 -0.27 -7.32 5.61
C LYS A 93 -0.69 -8.32 6.69
N ALA A 94 -0.94 -7.85 7.92
CA ALA A 94 -1.45 -8.71 8.99
C ALA A 94 -2.85 -9.26 8.67
N LYS A 95 -3.75 -8.45 8.09
CA LYS A 95 -5.06 -8.91 7.61
C LYS A 95 -4.94 -9.95 6.50
N PHE A 96 -4.07 -9.71 5.52
CA PHE A 96 -3.81 -10.65 4.42
C PHE A 96 -3.30 -12.00 4.94
N GLN A 97 -2.34 -11.99 5.87
CA GLN A 97 -1.85 -13.21 6.51
C GLN A 97 -2.99 -13.96 7.23
N LYS A 98 -3.82 -13.25 8.00
CA LYS A 98 -4.96 -13.86 8.69
C LYS A 98 -5.95 -14.53 7.74
N LEU A 99 -6.22 -13.93 6.58
CA LEU A 99 -7.12 -14.49 5.56
C LEU A 99 -6.55 -15.73 4.86
N ASN A 100 -5.22 -15.82 4.75
CA ASN A 100 -4.54 -16.98 4.14
C ASN A 100 -4.24 -18.10 5.13
N SER A 101 -4.25 -17.82 6.43
CA SER A 101 -4.06 -18.82 7.50
C SER A 101 -5.37 -19.48 7.95
N SER A 102 -6.50 -19.15 7.31
CA SER A 102 -7.85 -19.61 7.69
C SER A 102 -8.48 -20.45 6.58
#